data_AF-G0V7L9-F1
#
_entry.id   AF-G0V7L9-F1
#
_cell.length_a   1.000
_cell.length_b   1.000
_cell.length_c   1.000
_cell.angle_alpha   90.00
_cell.angle_beta   90.00
_cell.angle_gamma   90.00
#
_symmetry.space_group_name_H-M   'P 1'
#
loop_
_entity.id
_entity.type
_entity.pdbx_description
1 polymer ?
#
loop_
_entity_poly.entity_id
_entity_poly.type
_entity_poly.pdbx_seq_one_letter_code
_entity_poly.pdbx_strand_id
1 'polypeptide(L)'
;MELVAYFIVLFVVILFLVILPILGNVGNFKIGKPSSGKEKVKSKRQRLKNAINDPNLLKFKLKDEDTKGASSANKFQLDSKTGLKRRVLGNSDNQDPNAFDYDIDELINEDRLEEEAEEAKRVGKFKGKERETYEALV
;
A
#
# COMPACT_ATOMS: atom_id res chain seq x y z
N MET A 1 -32.18 -15.02 -46.70
CA MET A 1 -30.74 -15.02 -46.38
C MET A 1 -30.27 -13.65 -45.94
N GLU A 2 -30.63 -12.56 -46.64
CA GLU A 2 -30.19 -11.20 -46.30
C GLU A 2 -30.72 -10.68 -44.95
N LEU A 3 -32.00 -10.94 -44.65
CA LEU A 3 -32.62 -10.55 -43.37
C LEU A 3 -31.98 -11.26 -42.16
N VAL A 4 -31.58 -12.53 -42.35
CA VAL A 4 -30.87 -13.31 -41.34
C VAL A 4 -29.43 -12.79 -41.16
N ALA A 5 -28.75 -12.46 -42.26
CA ALA A 5 -27.43 -11.84 -42.21
C ALA A 5 -27.45 -10.49 -41.46
N TYR A 6 -28.49 -9.68 -41.66
CA TYR A 6 -28.69 -8.43 -40.94
C TYR A 6 -28.80 -8.65 -39.42
N PHE A 7 -29.59 -9.64 -38.98
CA PHE A 7 -29.70 -9.96 -37.56
C PHE A 7 -28.40 -10.48 -36.95
N ILE A 8 -27.62 -11.27 -37.70
CA ILE A 8 -26.32 -11.76 -37.25
C ILE A 8 -25.35 -10.59 -37.04
N VAL A 9 -25.28 -9.66 -38.00
CA VAL A 9 -24.42 -8.48 -37.89
C VAL A 9 -24.85 -7.60 -36.72
N LEU A 10 -26.16 -7.38 -36.56
CA LEU A 10 -26.71 -6.62 -35.43
C LEU A 10 -26.34 -7.25 -34.08
N PHE A 11 -26.44 -8.57 -33.99
CA PHE A 11 -26.05 -9.30 -32.78
C PHE A 11 -24.56 -9.15 -32.46
N VAL A 12 -23.69 -9.24 -33.46
CA VAL A 12 -22.24 -9.04 -33.29
C VAL A 12 -21.93 -7.63 -32.80
N VAL A 13 -22.58 -6.60 -33.36
CA VAL A 13 -22.39 -5.21 -32.93
C VAL A 13 -22.80 -5.00 -31.46
N ILE A 14 -23.96 -5.55 -31.05
CA ILE A 14 -24.43 -5.49 -29.65
C ILE A 14 -23.44 -6.20 -28.73
N LEU A 15 -22.92 -7.36 -29.14
CA LEU A 15 -21.96 -8.13 -28.37
C LEU A 15 -20.66 -7.34 -28.13
N PHE A 16 -20.15 -6.64 -29.14
CA PHE A 16 -18.99 -5.75 -28.97
C PHE A 16 -19.27 -4.58 -28.03
N LEU A 17 -20.45 -3.95 -28.10
CA LEU A 17 -20.82 -2.85 -27.21
C LEU A 17 -20.86 -3.27 -25.74
N VAL A 18 -21.19 -4.52 -25.43
CA VAL A 18 -21.20 -5.06 -24.07
C VAL A 18 -19.81 -5.50 -23.63
N ILE A 19 -19.06 -6.17 -24.50
CA ILE A 19 -17.76 -6.77 -24.17
C ILE A 19 -16.65 -5.71 -24.03
N LEU A 20 -16.64 -4.70 -24.90
CA LEU A 20 -15.62 -3.64 -24.88
C LEU A 20 -15.51 -2.88 -23.55
N PRO A 21 -16.59 -2.42 -22.90
CA PRO A 21 -16.47 -1.76 -21.59
C PRO A 21 -15.99 -2.71 -20.49
N ILE A 22 -16.25 -4.01 -20.61
CA ILE A 22 -15.81 -5.03 -19.64
C ILE A 22 -14.30 -5.28 -19.78
N LEU A 23 -13.78 -5.48 -21.00
CA LEU A 23 -12.33 -5.64 -21.22
C LEU A 23 -11.55 -4.34 -21.04
N GLY A 24 -12.16 -3.21 -21.42
CA GLY A 24 -11.49 -1.91 -21.41
C GLY A 24 -11.13 -1.42 -20.01
N ASN A 25 -11.70 -2.00 -18.95
CA ASN A 25 -11.45 -1.60 -17.55
C ASN A 25 -11.61 -0.08 -17.32
N VAL A 26 -12.35 0.60 -18.20
CA VAL A 26 -12.48 2.08 -18.27
C VAL A 26 -13.35 2.61 -17.13
N GLY A 27 -14.09 1.73 -16.44
CA GLY A 27 -14.98 2.06 -15.33
C GLY A 27 -14.41 1.77 -13.94
N ASN A 28 -13.14 1.36 -13.80
CA ASN A 28 -12.58 0.99 -12.50
C ASN A 28 -12.15 2.23 -11.70
N PHE A 29 -13.10 3.14 -11.43
CA PHE A 29 -12.94 4.14 -10.40
C PHE A 29 -12.94 3.41 -9.06
N LYS A 30 -11.74 3.15 -8.54
CA LYS A 30 -11.54 2.80 -7.13
C LYS A 30 -12.08 3.97 -6.31
N ILE A 31 -13.34 3.88 -5.88
CA ILE A 31 -13.87 4.75 -4.85
C ILE A 31 -13.00 4.47 -3.62
N GLY A 32 -12.03 5.35 -3.38
CA GLY A 32 -11.23 5.30 -2.17
C GLY A 32 -12.20 5.53 -1.03
N LYS A 33 -12.52 4.48 -0.27
CA LYS A 33 -13.24 4.66 0.99
C LYS A 33 -12.48 5.75 1.77
N PRO A 34 -13.13 6.86 2.15
CA PRO A 34 -12.47 7.82 3.02
C PRO A 34 -12.05 7.03 4.25
N SER A 35 -10.77 7.12 4.61
CA SER A 35 -10.21 6.48 5.80
C SER A 35 -10.77 7.15 7.05
N SER A 36 -12.07 6.97 7.29
CA SER A 36 -12.75 7.24 8.54
C SER A 36 -12.66 5.98 9.42
N GLY A 37 -11.44 5.47 9.56
CA GLY A 37 -11.13 4.40 10.50
C GLY A 37 -10.05 4.94 11.40
N LYS A 38 -10.43 5.28 12.63
CA LYS A 38 -9.54 5.62 13.75
C LYS A 38 -8.21 4.90 13.56
N GLU A 39 -7.14 5.65 13.30
CA GLU A 39 -5.79 5.09 13.26
C GLU A 39 -5.55 4.42 14.61
N LYS A 40 -5.71 3.10 14.66
CA LYS A 40 -5.01 2.31 15.67
C LYS A 40 -3.54 2.59 15.41
N VAL A 41 -2.87 3.17 16.40
CA VAL A 41 -1.44 3.46 16.37
C VAL A 41 -0.72 2.17 16.01
N LYS A 42 -0.43 1.99 14.72
CA LYS A 42 0.34 0.84 14.22
C LYS A 42 1.79 1.07 14.62
N SER A 43 2.41 0.07 15.26
CA SER A 43 3.82 0.10 15.60
C SER A 43 4.68 0.39 14.37
N LYS A 44 5.85 1.01 14.58
CA LYS A 44 6.79 1.36 13.50
C LYS A 44 7.15 0.11 12.66
N ARG A 45 7.25 -1.06 13.30
CA ARG A 45 7.49 -2.35 12.65
C ARG A 45 6.36 -2.77 11.71
N GLN A 46 5.11 -2.61 12.13
CA GLN A 46 3.96 -2.93 11.30
C GLN A 46 3.80 -1.95 10.12
N ARG A 47 4.25 -0.70 10.27
CA ARG A 47 4.35 0.27 9.16
C ARG A 47 5.40 -0.15 8.13
N LEU A 48 6.57 -0.60 8.58
CA LEU A 48 7.64 -1.12 7.71
C LEU A 48 7.23 -2.39 6.96
N LYS A 49 6.63 -3.38 7.64
CA LYS A 49 6.12 -4.60 6.99
C LYS A 49 5.10 -4.28 5.90
N ASN A 50 4.19 -3.34 6.15
CA ASN A 50 3.20 -2.92 5.16
C ASN A 50 3.84 -2.14 4.01
N ALA A 51 4.82 -1.28 4.30
CA ALA A 51 5.57 -0.58 3.27
C ALA A 51 6.30 -1.57 2.35
N ILE A 52 7.01 -2.56 2.88
CA ILE A 52 7.76 -3.57 2.09
C ILE A 52 6.82 -4.43 1.22
N ASN A 53 5.64 -4.76 1.74
CA ASN A 53 4.68 -5.61 1.04
C ASN A 53 3.77 -4.85 0.06
N ASP A 54 3.89 -3.52 -0.05
CA ASP A 54 3.11 -2.74 -1.01
C ASP A 54 3.75 -2.82 -2.41
N PRO A 55 3.11 -3.44 -3.41
CA PRO A 55 3.64 -3.54 -4.78
C PRO A 55 3.67 -2.19 -5.52
N ASN A 56 3.29 -1.10 -4.86
CA ASN A 56 3.27 0.27 -5.35
C ASN A 56 4.23 1.20 -4.57
N LEU A 57 5.31 0.65 -4.00
CA LEU A 57 6.32 1.35 -3.19
C LEU A 57 7.01 2.55 -3.87
N LEU A 58 6.89 2.69 -5.20
CA LEU A 58 7.47 3.79 -5.97
C LEU A 58 6.40 4.67 -6.62
N LYS A 59 5.37 5.07 -5.86
CA LYS A 59 4.52 6.19 -6.26
C LYS A 59 5.05 7.48 -5.64
N PHE A 60 6.03 8.08 -6.30
CA PHE A 60 6.43 9.45 -6.02
C PHE A 60 5.24 10.37 -6.29
N LYS A 61 4.58 10.82 -5.23
CA LYS A 61 3.68 11.96 -5.34
C LYS A 61 4.56 13.20 -5.40
N LEU A 62 4.98 13.60 -6.60
CA LEU A 62 5.33 15.00 -6.81
C LEU A 62 4.05 15.80 -6.55
N LYS A 63 4.03 16.57 -5.46
CA LYS A 63 3.07 17.65 -5.35
C LYS A 63 3.50 18.68 -6.38
N ASP A 64 2.77 18.73 -7.49
CA ASP A 64 2.82 19.83 -8.44
C ASP A 64 2.26 21.07 -7.75
N GLU A 65 3.07 21.73 -6.92
CA GLU A 65 2.94 23.17 -6.78
C GLU A 65 3.86 23.79 -7.82
N ASP A 66 3.20 24.25 -8.88
CA ASP A 66 3.67 25.19 -9.88
C ASP A 66 5.07 24.92 -10.43
N THR A 67 5.15 24.28 -11.60
CA THR A 67 6.02 24.82 -12.65
C THR A 67 5.68 24.28 -14.03
N LYS A 68 5.38 25.23 -14.93
CA LYS A 68 5.69 25.11 -16.35
C LYS A 68 7.12 24.57 -16.50
N GLY A 69 7.25 23.59 -17.38
CA GLY A 69 8.41 22.71 -17.53
C GLY A 69 9.79 23.34 -17.41
N ALA A 70 10.69 22.62 -16.74
CA ALA A 70 11.98 22.20 -17.27
C ALA A 70 12.58 21.18 -16.30
N SER A 71 13.02 20.06 -16.87
CA SER A 71 13.76 18.97 -16.23
C SER A 71 14.86 19.43 -15.25
N SER A 72 15.03 18.69 -14.14
CA SER A 72 16.12 18.73 -13.15
C SER A 72 15.99 19.64 -11.91
N ALA A 73 14.90 19.50 -11.14
CA ALA A 73 14.71 20.23 -9.89
C ALA A 73 15.36 19.60 -8.62
N ASN A 74 16.48 18.90 -8.73
CA ASN A 74 17.35 18.73 -7.54
C ASN A 74 18.19 20.00 -7.42
N LYS A 75 17.68 20.99 -6.67
CA LYS A 75 18.40 22.22 -6.35
C LYS A 75 19.71 21.86 -5.63
N PHE A 76 20.79 21.75 -6.39
CA PHE A 76 22.12 21.63 -5.81
C PHE A 76 22.39 22.90 -5.00
N GLN A 77 22.62 22.75 -3.70
CA GLN A 77 23.07 23.87 -2.88
C GLN A 77 24.50 24.23 -3.34
N LEU A 78 24.65 25.38 -4.00
CA LEU A 78 25.95 25.93 -4.34
C LEU A 78 26.62 26.43 -3.04
N ASP A 79 27.90 26.12 -2.88
CA ASP A 79 28.71 26.75 -1.84
C ASP A 79 28.95 28.22 -2.24
N SER A 80 28.49 29.16 -1.41
CA SER A 80 28.57 30.59 -1.68
C SER A 80 30.02 31.11 -1.73
N LYS A 81 30.98 30.39 -1.16
CA LYS A 81 32.39 30.80 -1.13
C LYS A 81 33.18 30.31 -2.35
N THR A 82 32.86 29.13 -2.85
CA THR A 82 33.62 28.49 -3.95
C THR A 82 32.85 28.41 -5.26
N GLY A 83 31.53 28.61 -5.25
CA GLY A 83 30.67 28.47 -6.41
C GLY A 83 30.55 27.04 -6.95
N LEU A 84 31.18 26.07 -6.28
CA LEU A 84 31.21 24.68 -6.70
C LEU A 84 30.02 23.92 -6.12
N LYS A 85 29.54 22.95 -6.91
CA LYS A 85 28.47 22.04 -6.53
C LYS A 85 28.93 21.14 -5.37
N ARG A 86 28.23 21.23 -4.24
CA ARG A 86 28.50 20.39 -3.07
C ARG A 86 28.17 18.92 -3.40
N ARG A 87 29.14 18.00 -3.26
CA ARG A 87 28.98 16.57 -3.61
C ARG A 87 28.14 15.77 -2.59
N VAL A 88 27.88 16.32 -1.40
CA VAL A 88 27.08 15.64 -0.38
C VAL A 88 25.60 15.89 -0.64
N LEU A 89 25.03 15.04 -1.49
CA LEU A 89 23.59 14.87 -1.71
C LEU A 89 23.03 14.02 -0.58
N GLY A 90 22.75 14.68 0.53
CA GLY A 90 22.04 14.08 1.65
C GLY A 90 21.68 15.24 2.54
N ASN A 91 20.45 15.73 2.43
CA ASN A 91 19.91 16.60 3.45
C ASN A 91 20.08 15.85 4.77
N SER A 92 21.02 16.29 5.59
CA SER A 92 21.13 15.91 7.00
C SER A 92 19.99 16.58 7.78
N ASP A 93 18.78 16.60 7.21
CA ASP A 93 17.58 17.15 7.82
C ASP A 93 16.98 16.16 8.82
N ASN A 94 17.57 14.97 8.96
CA ASN A 94 17.34 14.16 10.15
C ASN A 94 18.24 14.72 11.27
N GLN A 95 17.69 15.69 12.00
CA GLN A 95 18.37 16.33 13.14
C GLN A 95 18.72 15.34 14.25
N ASP A 96 18.08 14.17 14.25
CA ASP A 96 18.32 13.13 15.23
C ASP A 96 19.05 11.93 14.59
N PRO A 97 20.34 11.73 14.90
CA PRO A 97 21.09 10.56 14.44
C PRO A 97 20.50 9.24 14.96
N ASN A 98 19.70 9.30 16.04
CA ASN A 98 19.15 8.13 16.71
C ASN A 98 17.74 7.78 16.21
N ALA A 99 17.22 8.45 15.17
CA ALA A 99 15.89 8.16 14.63
C ALA A 99 15.72 6.71 14.12
N PHE A 100 16.84 6.02 13.84
CA PHE A 100 16.90 4.62 13.43
C PHE A 100 17.45 3.69 14.52
N ASP A 101 17.79 4.23 15.70
CA ASP A 101 18.13 3.43 16.86
C ASP A 101 16.83 2.90 17.46
N TYR A 102 16.68 1.59 17.46
CA TYR A 102 15.52 0.93 18.04
C TYR A 102 15.83 0.57 19.49
N ASP A 103 14.93 0.93 20.39
CA ASP A 103 15.01 0.49 21.78
C ASP A 103 14.71 -1.01 21.84
N ILE A 104 15.69 -1.80 22.28
CA ILE A 104 15.59 -3.26 22.37
C ILE A 104 14.42 -3.66 23.27
N ASP A 105 14.21 -2.92 24.35
CA ASP A 105 13.10 -3.16 25.29
C ASP A 105 11.73 -2.90 24.64
N GLU A 106 11.63 -1.89 23.76
CA GLU A 106 10.40 -1.63 22.99
C GLU A 106 10.09 -2.81 22.07
N LEU A 107 11.11 -3.34 21.38
CA LEU A 107 10.98 -4.50 20.49
C LEU A 107 10.56 -5.77 21.25
N ILE A 108 11.18 -6.05 22.39
CA ILE A 108 10.87 -7.23 23.21
C ILE A 108 9.41 -7.15 23.73
N ASN A 109 8.97 -5.98 24.15
CA ASN A 109 7.60 -5.80 24.63
C ASN A 109 6.57 -5.90 23.49
N GLU A 110 6.89 -5.41 22.30
CA GLU A 110 6.05 -5.60 21.11
C GLU A 110 5.89 -7.10 20.79
N ASP A 111 6.98 -7.86 20.81
CA ASP A 111 6.96 -9.31 20.54
C ASP A 111 6.11 -10.06 21.57
N ARG A 112 6.25 -9.75 22.87
CA ARG A 112 5.43 -10.37 23.93
C ARG A 112 3.93 -10.11 23.75
N LEU A 113 3.56 -8.87 23.44
CA LEU A 113 2.15 -8.50 23.22
C LEU A 113 1.57 -9.17 21.97
N GLU A 114 2.37 -9.34 20.92
CA GLU A 114 1.95 -10.06 19.70
C GLU A 114 1.72 -11.55 20.00
N GLU A 115 2.65 -12.19 20.73
CA GLU A 115 2.54 -13.60 21.14
C GLU A 115 1.30 -13.86 22.01
N GLU A 116 1.08 -13.05 23.05
CA GLU A 116 -0.11 -13.15 23.92
C GLU A 116 -1.41 -13.01 23.13
N ALA A 117 -1.45 -12.10 22.15
CA ALA A 117 -2.62 -11.89 21.30
C ALA A 117 -2.86 -13.08 20.35
N GLU A 118 -1.81 -13.72 19.85
CA GLU A 118 -1.91 -14.93 19.03
C GLU A 118 -2.37 -16.14 19.86
N GLU A 119 -1.85 -16.30 21.07
CA GLU A 119 -2.28 -17.33 22.02
C GLU A 119 -3.74 -17.16 22.41
N ALA A 120 -4.17 -15.94 22.72
CA ALA A 120 -5.57 -15.65 23.02
C ALA A 120 -6.49 -15.98 21.83
N LYS A 121 -6.07 -15.69 20.59
CA LYS A 121 -6.80 -16.10 19.38
C LYS A 121 -6.83 -17.61 19.21
N ARG A 122 -5.72 -18.31 19.49
CA ARG A 122 -5.60 -19.77 19.41
C ARG A 122 -6.56 -20.42 20.39
N VAL A 123 -6.52 -20.03 21.66
CA VAL A 123 -7.43 -20.52 22.72
C VAL A 123 -8.87 -20.14 22.43
N GLY A 124 -9.11 -18.92 21.91
CA GLY A 124 -10.44 -18.46 21.51
C GLY A 124 -11.10 -19.33 20.42
N LYS A 125 -10.34 -19.96 19.52
CA LYS A 125 -10.87 -20.90 18.52
C LYS A 125 -11.44 -22.19 19.12
N PHE A 126 -10.99 -22.57 20.31
CA PHE A 126 -11.40 -23.80 21.00
C PHE A 126 -12.48 -23.56 22.06
N LYS A 127 -12.69 -22.31 22.51
CA LYS A 127 -13.78 -21.95 23.41
C LYS A 127 -15.14 -22.26 22.74
N GLY A 128 -15.83 -23.29 23.23
CA GLY A 128 -17.16 -23.70 22.76
C GLY A 128 -17.18 -24.89 21.78
N LYS A 129 -16.03 -25.42 21.37
CA LYS A 129 -15.92 -26.59 20.46
C LYS A 129 -15.43 -27.87 21.15
N GLU A 130 -15.46 -27.91 22.48
CA GLU A 130 -14.91 -29.01 23.28
C GLU A 130 -15.48 -30.37 22.86
N ARG A 131 -16.79 -30.44 22.55
CA ARG A 131 -17.45 -31.69 22.12
C ARG A 131 -16.98 -32.19 20.74
N GLU A 132 -16.78 -31.30 19.77
CA GLU A 132 -16.35 -31.67 18.41
C GLU A 132 -14.88 -32.16 18.38
N THR A 133 -14.04 -31.64 19.27
CA THR A 133 -12.63 -32.05 19.35
C THR A 133 -12.44 -33.42 20.02
N TYR A 134 -13.34 -33.82 20.92
CA TYR A 134 -13.32 -35.17 21.51
C TYR A 134 -13.77 -36.25 20.51
N GLU A 135 -14.72 -35.94 19.63
CA GLU A 135 -15.17 -36.87 18.58
C GLU A 135 -14.15 -37.05 17.45
N ALA A 136 -13.29 -36.05 17.19
CA ALA A 136 -12.22 -36.16 16.19
C ALA A 136 -10.98 -36.91 16.70
N LEU A 137 -10.88 -37.19 18.01
CA LEU A 137 -9.74 -37.85 18.65
C LEU A 137 -10.01 -39.32 19.05
N VAL A 138 -11.27 -39.77 18.92
CA VAL A 138 -11.74 -41.16 19.14
C VAL A 138 -11.92 -41.83 17.79
#